data_AF-A0A925FLK1-F1
#
_entry.id   AF-A0A925FLK1-F1
#
_cell.length_a   1.000
_cell.length_b   1.000
_cell.length_c   1.000
_cell.angle_alpha   90.00
_cell.angle_beta   90.00
_cell.angle_gamma   90.00
#
_symmetry.space_group_name_H-M   'P 1'
#
loop_
_entity.id
_entity.type
_entity.pdbx_description
1 polymer ?
#
loop_
_entity_poly.entity_id
_entity_poly.type
_entity_poly.pdbx_seq_one_letter_code
_entity_poly.pdbx_strand_id
1 'polypeptide(L)'
;MRFGITTTFTVLTVTALLIAIGCAGSAASQNENAAAAAQSTPVPAATKNASMTAGETSTAAVSDELFDGKKIVKTDADWRKQLSPEQYYVLREEGTERPYTGELNDNKEVGDYHCAACKLKLFSSKTKYDSETGWPSFYQPINKKNVTEKPEKAGDDRIEVECARCGSHLGHVFDDGPEPTGLRYCMNSLALKFEKAK
;
A
#
# COMPACT_ATOMS: atom_id res chain seq x y z
N MET A 1 8.83 -77.76 -7.27
CA MET A 1 9.63 -77.32 -8.42
C MET A 1 10.04 -75.88 -8.18
N ARG A 2 11.34 -75.62 -8.16
CA ARG A 2 11.99 -74.31 -7.97
C ARG A 2 11.81 -73.47 -9.24
N PHE A 3 11.56 -72.16 -9.13
CA PHE A 3 12.21 -71.13 -9.95
C PHE A 3 12.17 -69.80 -9.18
N GLY A 4 13.35 -69.29 -8.83
CA GLY A 4 13.55 -67.95 -8.30
C GLY A 4 14.14 -67.06 -9.39
N ILE A 5 13.89 -65.76 -9.31
CA ILE A 5 14.69 -64.73 -9.98
C ILE A 5 14.87 -63.58 -9.00
N THR A 6 16.10 -63.46 -8.53
CA THR A 6 16.66 -62.36 -7.74
C THR A 6 17.13 -61.29 -8.73
N THR A 7 16.71 -60.04 -8.57
CA THR A 7 17.29 -58.92 -9.33
C THR A 7 17.80 -57.87 -8.36
N THR A 8 19.12 -57.87 -8.21
CA THR A 8 19.93 -56.88 -7.50
C THR A 8 20.06 -55.62 -8.35
N PHE A 9 19.76 -54.45 -7.79
CA PHE A 9 20.15 -53.17 -8.40
C PHE A 9 21.21 -52.48 -7.55
N THR A 10 22.26 -52.09 -8.27
CA THR A 10 23.57 -51.62 -7.83
C THR A 10 23.52 -50.19 -7.30
N VAL A 11 24.28 -49.98 -6.22
CA VAL A 11 24.62 -48.68 -5.61
C VAL A 11 25.50 -47.87 -6.56
N LEU A 12 25.15 -46.61 -6.84
CA LEU A 12 26.06 -45.63 -7.43
C LEU A 12 26.17 -44.42 -6.50
N THR A 13 27.21 -44.40 -5.68
CA THR A 13 27.66 -43.25 -4.91
C THR A 13 28.46 -42.33 -5.82
N VAL A 14 28.06 -41.06 -5.95
CA VAL A 14 28.87 -40.00 -6.57
C VAL A 14 29.38 -39.08 -5.47
N THR A 15 30.68 -39.16 -5.23
CA THR A 15 31.45 -38.31 -4.31
C THR A 15 31.87 -36.99 -4.98
N ALA A 16 31.66 -35.90 -4.25
CA ALA A 16 32.48 -34.69 -4.07
C ALA A 16 33.25 -34.07 -5.25
N LEU A 17 33.03 -32.77 -5.47
CA LEU A 17 34.11 -31.85 -5.83
C LEU A 17 33.96 -30.52 -5.08
N LEU A 18 34.92 -30.28 -4.20
CA LEU A 18 35.22 -29.01 -3.53
C LEU A 18 35.95 -28.09 -4.52
N ILE A 19 35.51 -26.83 -4.65
CA ILE A 19 36.37 -25.73 -5.10
C ILE A 19 36.16 -24.56 -4.14
N ALA A 20 37.20 -24.29 -3.35
CA ALA A 20 37.34 -23.10 -2.51
C ALA A 20 38.48 -22.24 -3.09
N ILE A 21 38.16 -21.03 -3.55
CA ILE A 21 39.05 -19.89 -3.85
C ILE A 21 38.12 -18.66 -3.72
N GLY A 22 38.40 -17.55 -3.05
CA GLY A 22 39.58 -17.00 -2.40
C GLY A 22 39.19 -15.64 -1.78
N CYS A 23 40.12 -15.07 -1.02
CA CYS A 23 39.95 -14.07 0.02
C CYS A 23 39.67 -12.60 -0.38
N ALA A 24 39.16 -11.87 0.63
CA ALA A 24 39.55 -10.53 1.09
C ALA A 24 39.06 -9.26 0.35
N GLY A 25 38.47 -8.35 1.15
CA GLY A 25 38.24 -6.94 0.80
C GLY A 25 37.39 -6.21 1.84
N SER A 26 38.03 -5.77 2.93
CA SER A 26 37.44 -5.02 4.05
C SER A 26 37.09 -3.56 3.72
N ALA A 27 36.27 -3.00 4.60
CA ALA A 27 35.56 -1.74 4.59
C ALA A 27 36.37 -0.42 4.57
N ALA A 28 35.60 0.65 4.32
CA ALA A 28 35.68 2.01 4.88
C ALA A 28 36.35 3.13 4.05
N SER A 29 35.53 4.11 3.62
CA SER A 29 35.83 5.55 3.70
C SER A 29 34.49 6.30 3.80
N GLN A 30 34.14 6.86 4.96
CA GLN A 30 34.49 8.20 5.48
C GLN A 30 33.69 9.32 4.77
N ASN A 31 32.68 9.76 5.52
CA ASN A 31 31.81 10.91 5.35
C ASN A 31 32.56 12.18 5.79
N GLU A 32 32.59 13.22 4.97
CA GLU A 32 33.11 14.53 5.35
C GLU A 32 31.97 15.55 5.36
N ASN A 33 31.70 16.07 6.54
CA ASN A 33 30.74 17.13 6.82
C ASN A 33 31.54 18.29 7.42
N ALA A 34 31.59 19.44 6.73
CA ALA A 34 32.05 20.73 7.25
C ALA A 34 31.35 21.83 6.44
N ALA A 35 30.31 22.47 6.96
CA ALA A 35 30.29 23.54 7.98
C ALA A 35 30.53 24.95 7.40
N ALA A 36 29.80 25.89 8.01
CA ALA A 36 29.85 27.36 7.92
C ALA A 36 29.04 28.02 6.79
N ALA A 37 28.40 29.17 6.97
CA ALA A 37 27.93 29.97 8.10
C ALA A 37 27.27 31.23 7.48
N ALA A 38 26.43 31.92 8.28
CA ALA A 38 26.13 33.36 8.18
C ALA A 38 25.19 33.81 7.03
N GLN A 39 24.37 34.87 7.13
CA GLN A 39 23.67 35.61 8.19
C GLN A 39 22.91 36.74 7.44
N SER A 40 21.87 37.27 8.07
CA SER A 40 21.35 38.65 7.96
C SER A 40 20.61 39.15 6.70
N THR A 41 19.35 39.50 6.96
CA THR A 41 18.46 40.49 6.32
C THR A 41 19.11 41.90 6.22
N PRO A 42 18.66 42.85 5.35
CA PRO A 42 17.42 43.62 5.59
C PRO A 42 16.64 44.10 4.33
N VAL A 43 15.38 44.46 4.57
CA VAL A 43 14.43 45.17 3.67
C VAL A 43 14.70 46.68 3.72
N PRO A 44 14.44 47.48 2.66
CA PRO A 44 13.28 48.39 2.75
C PRO A 44 12.51 48.69 1.44
N ALA A 45 11.19 48.64 1.55
CA ALA A 45 10.14 49.61 1.17
C ALA A 45 10.06 50.34 -0.20
N ALA A 46 8.79 50.39 -0.67
CA ALA A 46 8.06 51.45 -1.42
C ALA A 46 8.17 51.41 -2.97
N THR A 47 7.16 51.68 -3.82
CA THR A 47 5.78 52.19 -3.70
C THR A 47 5.03 52.04 -5.06
N LYS A 48 3.69 52.21 -5.04
CA LYS A 48 2.76 52.73 -6.07
C LYS A 48 1.97 51.76 -6.99
N ASN A 49 0.67 51.67 -6.69
CA ASN A 49 -0.56 51.77 -7.51
C ASN A 49 -0.52 51.39 -9.00
N ALA A 50 -1.42 50.47 -9.41
CA ALA A 50 -2.63 50.80 -10.18
C ALA A 50 -3.41 49.55 -10.67
N SER A 51 -4.74 49.60 -10.49
CA SER A 51 -5.79 49.22 -11.45
C SER A 51 -5.93 47.78 -11.97
N MET A 52 -7.04 47.15 -11.55
CA MET A 52 -8.05 46.42 -12.36
C MET A 52 -7.55 45.51 -13.50
N THR A 53 -7.73 44.20 -13.37
CA THR A 53 -8.80 43.43 -14.05
C THR A 53 -8.64 41.93 -13.81
N ALA A 54 -9.78 41.25 -13.87
CA ALA A 54 -10.00 39.86 -13.54
C ALA A 54 -9.03 38.87 -14.20
N GLY A 55 -8.62 37.89 -13.40
CA GLY A 55 -7.80 36.76 -13.81
C GLY A 55 -7.51 35.88 -12.60
N GLU A 56 -8.56 35.39 -11.93
CA GLU A 56 -8.42 34.31 -10.96
C GLU A 56 -7.86 33.08 -11.68
N THR A 57 -6.53 32.97 -11.62
CA THR A 57 -5.84 31.74 -11.98
C THR A 57 -6.04 30.80 -10.78
N SER A 58 -7.15 30.07 -10.81
CA SER A 58 -7.42 28.99 -9.88
C SER A 58 -6.32 27.93 -10.02
N THR A 59 -5.41 27.89 -9.05
CA THR A 59 -4.53 26.74 -8.84
C THR A 59 -5.42 25.58 -8.39
N ALA A 60 -5.74 24.68 -9.32
CA ALA A 60 -6.51 23.48 -9.07
C ALA A 60 -5.77 22.54 -8.10
N ALA A 61 -6.05 22.67 -6.81
CA ALA A 61 -5.84 21.60 -5.85
C ALA A 61 -6.90 20.53 -6.15
N VAL A 62 -6.46 19.42 -6.73
CA VAL A 62 -7.32 18.24 -6.90
C VAL A 62 -7.65 17.75 -5.49
N SER A 63 -8.92 17.84 -5.08
CA SER A 63 -9.34 17.42 -3.74
C SER A 63 -9.18 15.90 -3.60
N ASP A 64 -8.35 15.44 -2.65
CA ASP A 64 -8.13 14.02 -2.35
C ASP A 64 -9.39 13.26 -1.82
N GLU A 65 -10.51 13.96 -1.68
CA GLU A 65 -11.81 13.44 -1.27
C GLU A 65 -12.48 12.57 -2.36
N LEU A 66 -12.28 12.90 -3.64
CA LEU A 66 -12.99 12.26 -4.75
C LEU A 66 -12.07 11.97 -5.93
N PHE A 67 -12.11 10.74 -6.43
CA PHE A 67 -11.38 10.36 -7.61
C PHE A 67 -11.91 11.08 -8.87
N ASP A 68 -11.04 11.84 -9.53
CA ASP A 68 -11.35 12.64 -10.72
C ASP A 68 -11.23 11.85 -12.05
N GLY A 69 -10.97 10.54 -11.97
CA GLY A 69 -10.76 9.66 -13.13
C GLY A 69 -9.32 9.58 -13.63
N LYS A 70 -8.38 10.38 -13.11
CA LYS A 70 -6.98 10.37 -13.55
C LYS A 70 -6.16 9.33 -12.80
N LYS A 71 -5.83 8.23 -13.47
CA LYS A 71 -5.02 7.15 -12.88
C LYS A 71 -3.56 7.56 -12.70
N ILE A 72 -2.95 7.06 -11.61
CA ILE A 72 -1.51 7.14 -11.36
C ILE A 72 -0.86 5.88 -11.92
N VAL A 73 0.14 6.07 -12.77
CA VAL A 73 0.98 4.99 -13.30
C VAL A 73 2.41 5.26 -12.85
N LYS A 74 3.01 4.29 -12.16
CA LYS A 74 4.42 4.30 -11.73
C LYS A 74 5.04 2.95 -11.99
N THR A 75 6.36 2.92 -12.10
CA THR A 75 7.12 1.68 -12.20
C THR A 75 7.18 0.96 -10.85
N ASP A 76 7.43 -0.35 -10.87
CA ASP A 76 7.65 -1.13 -9.65
C ASP A 76 8.83 -0.59 -8.84
N ALA A 77 9.89 -0.14 -9.50
CA ALA A 77 11.03 0.47 -8.83
C ALA A 77 10.66 1.74 -8.07
N ASP A 78 9.76 2.57 -8.61
CA ASP A 78 9.28 3.77 -7.92
C ASP A 78 8.36 3.43 -6.75
N TRP A 79 7.53 2.40 -6.89
CA TRP A 79 6.70 1.90 -5.78
C TRP A 79 7.55 1.32 -4.65
N ARG A 80 8.57 0.51 -4.96
CA ARG A 80 9.50 -0.06 -3.96
C ARG A 80 10.32 1.00 -3.21
N LYS A 81 10.53 2.19 -3.78
CA LYS A 81 11.14 3.33 -3.07
C LYS A 81 10.18 4.03 -2.11
N GLN A 82 8.87 3.98 -2.38
CA GLN A 82 7.85 4.70 -1.63
C GLN A 82 7.19 3.86 -0.54
N LEU A 83 7.05 2.55 -0.77
CA LEU A 83 6.35 1.60 0.10
C LEU A 83 7.35 0.79 0.93
N SER A 84 6.96 0.38 2.14
CA SER A 84 7.68 -0.68 2.84
C SER A 84 7.58 -2.00 2.07
N PRO A 85 8.48 -2.97 2.30
CA PRO A 85 8.37 -4.30 1.68
C PRO A 85 7.01 -4.97 1.89
N GLU A 86 6.45 -4.88 3.10
CA GLU A 86 5.16 -5.47 3.48
C GLU A 86 3.99 -4.75 2.80
N GLN A 87 4.06 -3.41 2.75
CA GLN A 87 3.08 -2.62 2.01
C GLN A 87 3.13 -2.93 0.52
N TYR A 88 4.32 -3.09 -0.06
CA TYR A 88 4.48 -3.46 -1.46
C TYR A 88 3.85 -4.83 -1.74
N TYR A 89 4.15 -5.82 -0.90
CA TYR A 89 3.57 -7.17 -0.99
C TYR A 89 2.04 -7.12 -1.02
N VAL A 90 1.42 -6.39 -0.08
CA VAL A 90 -0.05 -6.25 -0.05
C VAL A 90 -0.56 -5.45 -1.25
N LEU A 91 -0.07 -4.22 -1.45
CA LEU A 91 -0.66 -3.25 -2.39
C LEU A 91 -0.39 -3.57 -3.86
N ARG A 92 0.69 -4.28 -4.18
CA ARG A 92 1.16 -4.50 -5.57
C ARG A 92 1.25 -5.97 -5.95
N GLU A 93 1.52 -6.85 -5.01
CA GLU A 93 1.61 -8.31 -5.25
C GLU A 93 0.33 -9.05 -4.80
N GLU A 94 -0.77 -8.31 -4.54
CA GLU A 94 -2.08 -8.84 -4.12
C GLU A 94 -1.98 -9.72 -2.85
N GLY A 95 -1.00 -9.42 -1.99
CA GLY A 95 -0.78 -10.13 -0.74
C GLY A 95 -1.85 -9.81 0.33
N THR A 96 -1.96 -10.68 1.33
CA THR A 96 -2.85 -10.47 2.48
C THR A 96 -2.04 -10.53 3.77
N GLU A 97 -2.19 -9.53 4.64
CA GLU A 97 -1.55 -9.53 5.95
C GLU A 97 -2.19 -10.57 6.88
N ARG A 98 -1.44 -11.04 7.89
CA ARG A 98 -1.97 -12.04 8.84
C ARG A 98 -3.10 -11.41 9.67
N PRO A 99 -4.20 -12.14 9.96
CA PRO A 99 -5.28 -11.60 10.80
C PRO A 99 -4.76 -11.16 12.17
N TYR A 100 -5.34 -10.09 12.71
CA TYR A 100 -5.04 -9.49 14.02
C TYR A 100 -3.63 -8.90 14.16
N THR A 101 -2.90 -8.71 13.07
CA THR A 101 -1.55 -8.11 13.11
C THR A 101 -1.51 -6.65 12.68
N GLY A 102 -2.53 -6.18 11.95
CA GLY A 102 -2.59 -4.82 11.44
C GLY A 102 -2.94 -3.78 12.51
N GLU A 103 -2.15 -2.70 12.58
CA GLU A 103 -2.33 -1.59 13.54
C GLU A 103 -3.72 -0.93 13.46
N LEU A 104 -4.37 -0.97 12.30
CA LEU A 104 -5.65 -0.32 12.07
C LEU A 104 -6.85 -1.23 12.35
N ASN A 105 -6.64 -2.51 12.67
CA ASN A 105 -7.72 -3.45 12.96
C ASN A 105 -8.58 -2.94 14.13
N ASP A 106 -7.94 -2.65 15.26
CA ASP A 106 -8.62 -2.24 16.49
C ASP A 106 -8.74 -0.72 16.62
N ASN A 107 -8.32 0.04 15.60
CA ASN A 107 -8.41 1.50 15.63
C ASN A 107 -9.89 1.94 15.65
N LYS A 108 -10.23 2.76 16.65
CA LYS A 108 -11.57 3.36 16.89
C LYS A 108 -11.54 4.89 16.90
N GLU A 109 -10.41 5.50 16.54
CA GLU A 109 -10.30 6.95 16.46
C GLU A 109 -11.16 7.54 15.34
N VAL A 110 -11.63 8.78 15.55
CA VAL A 110 -12.39 9.51 14.54
C VAL A 110 -11.44 10.08 13.49
N GLY A 111 -11.67 9.73 12.23
CA GLY A 111 -10.82 10.16 11.12
C GLY A 111 -11.13 9.39 9.83
N ASP A 112 -10.24 9.52 8.86
CA ASP A 112 -10.40 8.91 7.54
C ASP A 112 -9.21 8.03 7.18
N TYR A 113 -9.48 7.02 6.37
CA TYR A 113 -8.53 6.02 5.90
C TYR A 113 -8.24 6.26 4.43
N HIS A 114 -6.96 6.48 4.14
CA HIS A 114 -6.45 6.80 2.82
C HIS A 114 -5.68 5.61 2.26
N CYS A 115 -5.60 5.49 0.94
CA CYS A 115 -4.73 4.53 0.29
C CYS A 115 -3.27 4.75 0.74
N ALA A 116 -2.62 3.74 1.30
CA ALA A 116 -1.24 3.85 1.77
C ALA A 116 -0.27 4.26 0.64
N ALA A 117 -0.54 3.84 -0.60
CA ALA A 117 0.25 4.21 -1.78
C ALA A 117 -0.02 5.62 -2.28
N CYS A 118 -1.23 5.89 -2.78
CA CYS A 118 -1.49 7.17 -3.47
C CYS A 118 -2.10 8.25 -2.60
N LYS A 119 -2.53 7.97 -1.37
CA LYS A 119 -3.21 8.90 -0.44
C LYS A 119 -4.64 9.30 -0.80
N LEU A 120 -5.28 8.62 -1.76
CA LEU A 120 -6.70 8.87 -2.05
C LEU A 120 -7.53 8.49 -0.80
N LYS A 121 -8.51 9.30 -0.41
CA LYS A 121 -9.41 8.94 0.69
C LYS A 121 -10.31 7.77 0.28
N LEU A 122 -10.36 6.71 1.07
CA LEU A 122 -11.06 5.47 0.74
C LEU A 122 -12.25 5.21 1.68
N PHE A 123 -12.02 5.28 2.99
CA PHE A 123 -13.02 4.95 4.01
C PHE A 123 -13.03 5.98 5.12
N SER A 124 -14.12 6.02 5.89
CA SER A 124 -14.27 6.89 7.05
C SER A 124 -14.46 6.05 8.31
N SER A 125 -13.99 6.52 9.46
CA SER A 125 -14.23 5.86 10.75
C SER A 125 -15.73 5.71 11.06
N LYS A 126 -16.59 6.56 10.47
CA LYS A 126 -18.06 6.49 10.59
C LYS A 126 -18.66 5.20 10.03
N THR A 127 -17.95 4.56 9.10
CA THR A 127 -18.41 3.33 8.45
C THR A 127 -17.64 2.11 8.93
N LYS A 128 -16.60 2.33 9.76
CA LYS A 128 -15.81 1.27 10.37
C LYS A 128 -16.61 0.59 11.48
N TYR A 129 -16.48 -0.71 11.59
CA TYR A 129 -17.05 -1.50 12.68
C TYR A 129 -16.14 -2.68 13.02
N ASP A 130 -16.43 -3.34 14.14
CA ASP A 130 -15.72 -4.54 14.55
C ASP A 130 -16.44 -5.77 13.96
N SER A 131 -15.76 -6.47 13.07
CA SER A 131 -16.28 -7.68 12.43
C SER A 131 -15.72 -8.96 13.03
N GLU A 132 -14.76 -8.86 13.96
CA GLU A 132 -14.03 -10.00 14.54
C GLU A 132 -13.34 -10.90 13.48
N THR A 133 -13.05 -10.36 12.29
CA THR A 133 -12.37 -11.10 11.22
C THR A 133 -10.85 -11.05 11.33
N GLY A 134 -10.32 -10.05 12.04
CA GLY A 134 -8.89 -9.78 12.17
C GLY A 134 -8.34 -8.76 11.17
N TRP A 135 -9.21 -8.10 10.38
CA TRP A 135 -8.85 -6.98 9.53
C TRP A 135 -9.82 -5.79 9.66
N PRO A 136 -9.35 -4.54 9.43
CA PRO A 136 -10.20 -3.36 9.33
C PRO A 136 -11.43 -3.60 8.45
N SER A 137 -12.62 -3.42 9.02
CA SER A 137 -13.88 -3.67 8.33
C SER A 137 -14.75 -2.42 8.28
N PHE A 138 -15.29 -2.14 7.09
CA PHE A 138 -16.17 -1.00 6.83
C PHE A 138 -17.42 -1.45 6.11
N TYR A 139 -18.58 -0.82 6.35
CA TYR A 139 -19.79 -1.19 5.61
C TYR A 139 -19.98 -0.45 4.29
N GLN A 140 -19.19 0.62 4.05
CA GLN A 140 -19.15 1.34 2.77
C GLN A 140 -17.88 2.20 2.63
N PRO A 141 -17.39 2.43 1.39
CA PRO A 141 -16.38 3.45 1.10
C PRO A 141 -16.94 4.86 1.25
N ILE A 142 -16.06 5.86 1.33
CA ILE A 142 -16.50 7.27 1.36
C ILE A 142 -17.18 7.66 0.04
N ASN A 143 -16.72 7.08 -1.07
CA ASN A 143 -17.33 7.23 -2.38
C ASN A 143 -17.07 5.97 -3.21
N LYS A 144 -18.11 5.47 -3.90
CA LYS A 144 -18.00 4.31 -4.80
C LYS A 144 -16.99 4.53 -5.94
N LYS A 145 -16.71 5.78 -6.34
CA LYS A 145 -15.71 6.09 -7.37
C LYS A 145 -14.26 5.94 -6.90
N ASN A 146 -14.02 5.89 -5.58
CA ASN A 146 -12.66 5.85 -5.04
C ASN A 146 -12.11 4.41 -4.95
N VAL A 147 -12.99 3.42 -5.08
CA VAL A 147 -12.67 1.99 -5.09
C VAL A 147 -13.12 1.35 -6.40
N THR A 148 -12.45 0.29 -6.82
CA THR A 148 -12.89 -0.60 -7.89
C THR A 148 -13.18 -1.96 -7.28
N GLU A 149 -14.33 -2.52 -7.60
CA GLU A 149 -14.73 -3.89 -7.25
C GLU A 149 -14.59 -4.76 -8.49
N LYS A 150 -13.83 -5.86 -8.41
CA LYS A 150 -13.67 -6.80 -9.53
C LYS A 150 -13.68 -8.25 -9.02
N PRO A 151 -14.20 -9.22 -9.79
CA PRO A 151 -14.05 -10.63 -9.45
C PRO A 151 -12.58 -11.02 -9.34
N GLU A 152 -12.27 -11.88 -8.38
CA GLU A 152 -10.96 -12.50 -8.25
C GLU A 152 -10.71 -13.50 -9.41
N LYS A 153 -9.51 -14.07 -9.47
CA LYS A 153 -9.13 -15.09 -10.46
C LYS A 153 -10.14 -16.26 -10.50
N ALA A 154 -10.29 -16.87 -11.67
CA ALA A 154 -11.28 -17.92 -11.91
C ALA A 154 -11.20 -19.06 -10.86
N GLY A 155 -12.35 -19.32 -10.20
CA GLY A 155 -12.46 -20.31 -9.12
C GLY A 155 -12.47 -19.70 -7.71
N ASP A 156 -12.38 -18.38 -7.60
CA ASP A 156 -12.58 -17.64 -6.35
C ASP A 156 -13.81 -16.73 -6.49
N ASP A 157 -14.79 -16.95 -5.61
CA ASP A 157 -16.07 -16.21 -5.63
C ASP A 157 -15.97 -14.85 -4.93
N ARG A 158 -14.80 -14.48 -4.40
CA ARG A 158 -14.59 -13.20 -3.71
C ARG A 158 -14.49 -12.05 -4.71
N ILE A 159 -14.94 -10.87 -4.26
CA ILE A 159 -14.82 -9.62 -5.00
C ILE A 159 -13.64 -8.84 -4.42
N GLU A 160 -12.57 -8.69 -5.20
CA GLU A 160 -11.40 -7.89 -4.86
C GLU A 160 -11.75 -6.40 -4.89
N VAL A 161 -11.23 -5.66 -3.92
CA VAL A 161 -11.35 -4.21 -3.83
C VAL A 161 -9.98 -3.58 -4.06
N GLU A 162 -9.89 -2.70 -5.06
CA GLU A 162 -8.70 -1.94 -5.39
C GLU A 162 -8.91 -0.44 -5.21
N CYS A 163 -7.83 0.31 -5.01
CA CYS A 163 -7.88 1.78 -5.13
C CYS A 163 -8.09 2.19 -6.59
N ALA A 164 -9.15 2.94 -6.88
CA ALA A 164 -9.49 3.35 -8.24
C ALA A 164 -8.41 4.22 -8.92
N ARG A 165 -7.62 4.98 -8.13
CA ARG A 165 -6.59 5.90 -8.63
C ARG A 165 -5.29 5.19 -9.02
N CYS A 166 -4.75 4.32 -8.19
CA CYS A 166 -3.44 3.69 -8.42
C CYS A 166 -3.49 2.17 -8.68
N GLY A 167 -4.68 1.56 -8.63
CA GLY A 167 -4.86 0.12 -8.81
C GLY A 167 -4.12 -0.69 -7.74
N SER A 168 -4.05 -0.18 -6.52
CA SER A 168 -3.47 -0.93 -5.41
C SER A 168 -4.51 -1.88 -4.83
N HIS A 169 -4.14 -3.13 -4.61
CA HIS A 169 -4.94 -4.09 -3.86
C HIS A 169 -5.20 -3.57 -2.44
N LEU A 170 -6.45 -3.63 -1.99
CA LEU A 170 -6.86 -3.19 -0.65
C LEU A 170 -7.34 -4.37 0.20
N GLY A 171 -8.16 -5.25 -0.38
CA GLY A 171 -8.75 -6.42 0.28
C GLY A 171 -9.96 -6.91 -0.51
N HIS A 172 -11.01 -7.32 0.18
CA HIS A 172 -12.22 -7.89 -0.44
C HIS A 172 -13.51 -7.31 0.14
N VAL A 173 -14.61 -7.42 -0.62
CA VAL A 173 -15.97 -7.10 -0.16
C VAL A 173 -16.84 -8.36 -0.11
N PHE A 174 -17.66 -8.46 0.95
CA PHE A 174 -18.56 -9.57 1.24
C PHE A 174 -19.98 -9.05 1.52
N ASP A 175 -20.98 -9.92 1.41
CA ASP A 175 -22.41 -9.65 1.63
C ASP A 175 -22.91 -10.01 3.05
N ASP A 176 -21.98 -10.10 4.00
CA ASP A 176 -22.23 -10.45 5.42
C ASP A 176 -22.00 -9.25 6.36
N GLY A 177 -22.18 -8.04 5.86
CA GLY A 177 -22.03 -6.81 6.63
C GLY A 177 -23.28 -6.38 7.40
N PRO A 178 -23.17 -5.33 8.24
CA PRO A 178 -24.30 -4.77 8.95
C PRO A 178 -25.19 -3.90 8.04
N GLU A 179 -26.39 -3.60 8.51
CA GLU A 179 -27.19 -2.48 8.00
C GLU A 179 -26.38 -1.16 8.07
N PRO A 180 -26.57 -0.22 7.13
CA PRO A 180 -27.66 -0.15 6.14
C PRO A 180 -27.33 -0.80 4.78
N THR A 181 -26.10 -1.30 4.58
CA THR A 181 -25.67 -1.78 3.26
C THR A 181 -25.69 -3.29 3.13
N GLY A 182 -25.57 -4.03 4.24
CA GLY A 182 -25.34 -5.46 4.24
C GLY A 182 -23.96 -5.86 3.72
N LEU A 183 -23.05 -4.91 3.50
CA LEU A 183 -21.74 -5.16 2.90
C LEU A 183 -20.63 -5.06 3.94
N ARG A 184 -19.60 -5.90 3.81
CA ARG A 184 -18.36 -5.83 4.60
C ARG A 184 -17.17 -5.66 3.68
N TYR A 185 -16.60 -4.46 3.66
CA TYR A 185 -15.31 -4.15 3.05
C TYR A 185 -14.21 -4.51 4.06
N CYS A 186 -13.60 -5.67 3.87
CA CYS A 186 -12.54 -6.24 4.70
C CYS A 186 -11.17 -5.90 4.12
N MET A 187 -10.52 -4.86 4.65
CA MET A 187 -9.33 -4.26 4.06
C MET A 187 -8.07 -4.60 4.86
N ASN A 188 -6.95 -4.82 4.19
CA ASN A 188 -5.65 -4.91 4.84
C ASN A 188 -5.30 -3.58 5.53
N SER A 189 -4.85 -3.63 6.78
CA SER A 189 -4.31 -2.48 7.49
C SER A 189 -3.12 -1.87 6.77
N LEU A 190 -2.19 -2.70 6.28
CA LEU A 190 -1.03 -2.26 5.50
C LEU A 190 -1.40 -1.51 4.21
N ALA A 191 -2.60 -1.74 3.67
CA ALA A 191 -3.09 -1.03 2.49
C ALA A 191 -3.63 0.38 2.80
N LEU A 192 -3.82 0.71 4.08
CA LEU A 192 -4.44 1.93 4.55
C LEU A 192 -3.47 2.82 5.34
N LYS A 193 -3.74 4.11 5.33
CA LYS A 193 -3.12 5.12 6.19
C LYS A 193 -4.23 5.91 6.87
N PHE A 194 -4.23 5.92 8.20
CA PHE A 194 -5.21 6.67 8.97
C PHE A 194 -4.78 8.12 9.18
N GLU A 195 -5.72 9.05 9.01
CA GLU A 195 -5.57 10.46 9.36
C GLU A 195 -6.68 10.84 10.33
N LYS A 196 -6.29 11.25 11.54
CA LYS A 196 -7.21 11.67 12.59
C LYS A 196 -7.92 12.96 12.21
N ALA A 197 -9.22 13.06 12.51
CA ALA A 197 -9.97 14.30 12.38
C ALA A 197 -9.35 15.40 13.26
N LYS A 198 -9.30 16.63 12.73
CA LYS A 198 -8.81 17.81 13.44
C LYS A 198 -9.83 18.37 14.41
#